data_AF-A0A414WHH9-F1
#
_entry.id   AF-A0A414WHH9-F1
#
_cell.length_a   1.000
_cell.length_b   1.000
_cell.length_c   1.000
_cell.angle_alpha   90.00
_cell.angle_beta   90.00
_cell.angle_gamma   90.00
#
_symmetry.space_group_name_H-M   'P 1'
#
loop_
_entity.id
_entity.type
_entity.pdbx_description
1 polymer ?
#
loop_
_entity_poly.entity_id
_entity_poly.type
_entity_poly.pdbx_seq_one_letter_code
_entity_poly.pdbx_strand_id
1 'polypeptide(L)' 'MRLRQAKKIMNNVRLYRGMIWVYGSGRVDKANNRMCRYYSAKDERFKTIVQLSNRNPLIALKLLRGKV' A
#
# COMPACT_ATOMS: atom_id res chain seq x y z
N MET A 1 4.19 7.27 11.68
CA MET A 1 5.08 7.78 10.61
C MET A 1 4.41 8.97 9.93
N ARG A 2 5.13 10.07 9.67
CA ARG A 2 4.58 11.24 8.97
C ARG A 2 4.28 10.91 7.50
N LEU A 3 3.26 11.54 6.89
CA LEU A 3 2.85 11.25 5.51
C LEU A 3 3.99 11.46 4.51
N ARG A 4 4.76 12.56 4.65
CA ARG A 4 5.93 12.85 3.81
C ARG A 4 6.98 11.74 3.84
N GLN A 5 7.21 11.14 5.02
CA GLN A 5 8.16 10.04 5.18
C GLN A 5 7.64 8.76 4.52
N ALA A 6 6.36 8.43 4.75
CA ALA A 6 5.73 7.26 4.12
C ALA A 6 5.77 7.37 2.59
N LYS A 7 5.44 8.54 2.04
CA LYS A 7 5.51 8.83 0.61
C LYS A 7 6.94 8.66 0.06
N LYS A 8 7.96 9.15 0.78
CA LYS A 8 9.37 8.97 0.38
C LYS A 8 9.76 7.49 0.33
N ILE A 9 9.44 6.72 1.38
CA ILE A 9 9.76 5.29 1.45
C ILE A 9 9.07 4.54 0.32
N MET A 10 7.76 4.74 0.12
CA MET A 10 7.02 4.05 -0.93
C MET A 10 7.51 4.43 -2.34
N ASN A 11 7.89 5.70 -2.57
CA ASN A 11 8.49 6.11 -3.83
C ASN A 11 9.84 5.41 -4.08
N ASN A 12 10.69 5.33 -3.06
CA ASN A 12 11.99 4.67 -3.17
C ASN A 12 11.84 3.17 -3.44
N VAL A 13 10.94 2.49 -2.73
CA VAL A 13 10.63 1.06 -2.97
C VAL A 13 10.04 0.82 -4.36
N ARG A 14 9.20 1.75 -4.85
CA ARG A 14 8.67 1.69 -6.22
C ARG A 14 9.76 1.83 -7.29
N LEU A 15 10.71 2.74 -7.08
CA LEU A 15 11.83 2.96 -7.99
C LEU A 15 12.84 1.81 -7.95
N TYR A 16 13.14 1.28 -6.76
CA TYR A 16 14.06 0.17 -6.58
C TYR A 16 13.54 -0.80 -5.52
N ARG A 17 13.15 -2.00 -5.96
CA ARG A 17 12.55 -3.03 -5.08
C ARG A 17 13.50 -3.45 -3.96
N GLY A 18 14.82 -3.38 -4.18
CA GLY A 18 15.83 -3.69 -3.16
C GLY A 18 15.84 -2.73 -1.97
N MET A 19 15.16 -1.58 -2.04
CA MET A 19 15.00 -0.67 -0.89
C MET A 19 14.31 -1.34 0.30
N ILE A 20 13.58 -2.45 0.08
CA ILE A 20 13.00 -3.24 1.18
C ILE A 20 14.08 -3.79 2.13
N TRP A 21 15.26 -4.14 1.61
CA TRP A 21 16.38 -4.65 2.41
C TRP A 21 17.06 -3.53 3.22
N VAL A 22 17.04 -2.30 2.70
CA VAL A 22 17.63 -1.13 3.36
C VAL A 22 16.73 -0.60 4.46
N TYR A 23 15.42 -0.47 4.18
CA TYR A 23 14.47 0.06 5.15
C TYR A 23 13.95 -0.99 6.14
N GLY A 24 13.99 -2.27 5.76
CA GLY A 24 13.38 -3.38 6.46
C GLY A 24 11.87 -3.51 6.16
N SER A 25 11.38 -4.75 6.10
CA SER A 25 9.98 -5.08 5.83
C SER A 25 9.01 -4.35 6.76
N GLY A 26 9.25 -4.38 8.07
CA GLY A 26 8.38 -3.73 9.04
C GLY A 26 8.25 -2.20 8.88
N ARG A 27 9.30 -1.53 8.38
CA ARG A 27 9.25 -0.08 8.12
C ARG A 27 8.51 0.23 6.82
N VAL A 28 8.71 -0.61 5.79
CA VAL A 28 7.99 -0.52 4.53
C VAL A 28 6.50 -0.79 4.75
N ASP A 29 6.13 -1.79 5.56
CA ASP A 29 4.72 -2.08 5.87
C ASP A 29 4.04 -0.94 6.62
N LYS A 30 4.73 -0.33 7.60
CA LYS A 30 4.23 0.88 8.28
C LYS A 30 4.03 2.05 7.32
N ALA A 31 4.91 2.22 6.34
CA ALA A 31 4.78 3.24 5.31
C ALA A 31 3.61 2.93 4.36
N ASN A 32 3.50 1.67 3.92
CA ASN A 32 2.44 1.20 3.04
C ASN A 32 1.06 1.40 3.68
N ASN A 33 0.88 0.92 4.92
CA ASN A 33 -0.37 1.09 5.66
C ASN A 33 -0.76 2.58 5.83
N ARG A 34 0.22 3.46 6.03
CA ARG A 34 -0.04 4.91 6.11
C ARG A 34 -0.50 5.47 4.75
N MET A 35 0.10 5.03 3.65
CA MET A 35 -0.32 5.44 2.30
C MET A 35 -1.69 4.88 1.94
N CYS A 36 -1.98 3.62 2.27
CA CYS A 36 -3.30 3.03 2.06
C CYS A 36 -4.39 3.84 2.75
N ARG A 37 -4.23 4.18 4.05
CA ARG A 37 -5.19 5.04 4.76
C ARG A 37 -5.38 6.41 4.11
N TYR A 38 -4.29 7.01 3.60
CA TYR A 38 -4.35 8.30 2.92
C TYR A 38 -5.14 8.23 1.61
N TYR A 39 -4.92 7.20 0.80
CA TYR A 39 -5.65 7.04 -0.47
C TYR A 39 -7.10 6.58 -0.25
N SER A 40 -7.37 5.72 0.73
CA SER A 40 -8.73 5.31 1.09
C SER A 40 -9.61 6.47 1.58
N ALA A 41 -9.01 7.54 2.11
CA ALA A 41 -9.75 8.74 2.48
C ALA A 41 -10.16 9.61 1.27
N LYS A 42 -9.55 9.37 0.10
CA LYS A 42 -9.76 10.17 -1.13
C LYS A 42 -10.53 9.43 -2.21
N ASP A 43 -10.41 8.11 -2.26
CA ASP A 43 -11.00 7.25 -3.28
C ASP A 43 -11.78 6.13 -2.60
N GLU A 44 -13.09 6.14 -2.82
CA GLU A 44 -14.03 5.19 -2.24
C GLU A 44 -13.88 3.78 -2.83
N ARG A 45 -13.52 3.66 -4.11
CA ARG A 45 -13.20 2.37 -4.72
C ARG A 45 -11.94 1.78 -4.09
N PHE A 46 -10.92 2.62 -3.89
CA PHE A 46 -9.69 2.19 -3.22
C PHE A 46 -9.94 1.79 -1.76
N LYS A 47 -10.80 2.52 -1.04
CA LYS A 47 -11.25 2.15 0.31
C LYS A 47 -11.88 0.76 0.33
N THR A 48 -12.78 0.44 -0.59
CA THR A 48 -13.41 -0.87 -0.71
C THR A 48 -12.37 -1.97 -0.98
N ILE A 49 -11.40 -1.72 -1.85
CA ILE A 49 -10.32 -2.68 -2.13
C ILE A 49 -9.47 -2.96 -0.87
N VAL A 50 -9.11 -1.92 -0.10
CA VAL A 50 -8.35 -2.07 1.14
C VAL A 50 -9.15 -2.80 2.23
N GLN A 51 -10.47 -2.57 2.31
CA GLN A 51 -11.31 -3.32 3.23
C GLN A 51 -11.43 -4.79 2.83
N LEU A 52 -11.58 -5.06 1.53
CA LEU A 52 -11.59 -6.40 0.97
C LEU A 52 -10.27 -7.12 1.17
N SER A 53 -9.12 -6.45 1.06
CA SER A 53 -7.82 -7.11 1.24
C SER A 53 -7.65 -7.71 2.64
N ASN A 54 -8.28 -7.11 3.66
CA ASN A 54 -8.27 -7.63 5.02
C ASN A 54 -9.21 -8.83 5.23
N ARG A 55 -10.29 -8.93 4.44
CA ARG A 55 -11.27 -10.04 4.54
C ARG A 55 -10.94 -11.20 3.61
N ASN A 56 -10.62 -10.89 2.35
CA ASN A 56 -10.29 -11.83 1.31
C ASN A 56 -9.22 -11.22 0.37
N PRO A 57 -7.93 -11.49 0.62
CA PRO A 57 -6.84 -10.91 -0.15
C PRO A 57 -6.82 -11.38 -1.60
N LEU A 58 -7.32 -12.58 -1.90
CA LEU A 58 -7.36 -13.13 -3.26
C LEU A 58 -8.34 -12.37 -4.16
N ILE A 59 -9.51 -12.03 -3.64
CA ILE A 59 -10.51 -11.23 -4.36
C ILE A 59 -9.98 -9.81 -4.59
N ALA A 60 -9.38 -9.20 -3.58
CA ALA A 60 -8.75 -7.87 -3.71
C ALA A 60 -7.64 -7.87 -4.79
N LEU A 61 -6.87 -8.95 -4.88
CA LEU A 61 -5.85 -9.12 -5.93
C LEU A 61 -6.46 -9.19 -7.34
N LYS A 62 -7.57 -9.91 -7.52
CA LYS A 62 -8.28 -9.98 -8.82
C LYS A 62 -8.78 -8.61 -9.25
N LEU A 63 -9.39 -7.85 -8.32
CA LEU A 63 -9.84 -6.47 -8.53
C LEU A 63 -8.71 -5.54 -8.95
N LEU A 64 -7.55 -5.62 -8.29
CA LEU A 64 -6.38 -4.80 -8.62
C LEU A 64 -5.76 -5.16 -9.98
N ARG A 65 -5.88 -6.42 -10.42
CA ARG A 65 -5.40 -6.88 -11.72
C ARG A 65 -6.35 -6.55 -12.87
N GLY A 66 -7.53 -5.96 -12.60
CA GLY A 66 -8.55 -5.71 -13.61
C GLY A 66 -9.14 -6.98 -14.23
N LYS A 67 -8.98 -8.14 -13.56
CA LYS A 67 -9.51 -9.44 -13.99
C LYS A 67 -10.81 -9.73 -13.25
N VAL A 68 -11.79 -8.84 -13.40
CA VAL A 68 -13.17 -9.05 -12.94
C VAL A 68 -14.04 -9.17 -14.16
#